data_AF-A0A7Y6UFQ5-F1
#
_entry.id   AF-A0A7Y6UFQ5-F1
#
_cell.length_a   1.000
_cell.length_b   1.000
_cell.length_c   1.000
_cell.angle_alpha   90.00
_cell.angle_beta   90.00
_cell.angle_gamma   90.00
#
_symmetry.space_group_name_H-M   'P 1'
#
loop_
_entity.id
_entity.type
_entity.pdbx_description
1 polymer ?
#
loop_
_entity_poly.entity_id
_entity_poly.type
_entity_poly.pdbx_seq_one_letter_code
_entity_poly.pdbx_strand_id
1 'polypeptide(L)'
;MDNVRLRRLKADYEALRRLAHLHPKIEIEGVAGNPPDRYRIKLKVKSLRERGETIETIDEHRLEVTMPRGYPRDAPLFRMLTPVFHPNIAPHAVCIGDDWTAGESLDLLIQRVGEILAYQSYNTKSPLNGRAAQWVDENRDREPNDRDEFFVDLSAVPDSPAPATGVCSNCAATGSLTPCSANHQLCADCVMRCGTCSRVVCLSCGDRSCTACTQAAV
;
A
#
# COMPACT_ATOMS: atom_id res chain seq x y z
N MET A 1 18.06 -0.38 25.93
CA MET A 1 16.86 0.46 25.84
C MET A 1 16.71 0.86 24.38
N ASP A 2 15.81 0.21 23.64
CA ASP A 2 15.66 0.49 22.21
C ASP A 2 15.12 1.91 22.02
N ASN A 3 15.95 2.74 21.40
CA ASN A 3 15.65 4.13 21.06
C ASN A 3 14.32 4.18 20.30
N VAL A 4 13.38 5.02 20.78
CA VAL A 4 12.03 5.19 20.21
C VAL A 4 12.09 5.41 18.69
N ARG A 5 13.08 6.19 18.21
CA ARG A 5 13.32 6.40 16.78
C ARG A 5 13.61 5.11 16.05
N LEU A 6 14.50 4.26 16.57
CA LEU A 6 14.88 3.00 15.91
C LEU A 6 13.69 2.04 15.81
N ARG A 7 12.88 1.94 16.88
CA ARG A 7 11.65 1.13 16.86
C ARG A 7 10.68 1.62 15.81
N ARG A 8 10.50 2.94 15.71
CA ARG A 8 9.60 3.53 14.73
C ARG A 8 10.09 3.34 13.30
N LEU A 9 11.36 3.64 13.00
CA LEU A 9 11.95 3.40 11.67
C LEU A 9 11.83 1.95 11.22
N LYS A 10 12.00 0.99 12.15
CA LYS A 10 11.82 -0.43 11.84
C LYS A 10 10.37 -0.75 11.46
N ALA A 11 9.41 -0.25 12.24
CA ALA A 11 7.98 -0.44 11.96
C ALA A 11 7.57 0.18 10.62
N ASP A 12 8.02 1.41 10.33
CA ASP A 12 7.75 2.07 9.05
C ASP A 12 8.37 1.33 7.87
N TYR A 13 9.58 0.78 8.03
CA TYR A 13 10.20 -0.02 6.98
C TYR A 13 9.42 -1.30 6.70
N GLU A 14 8.94 -2.00 7.74
CA GLU A 14 8.10 -3.19 7.59
C GLU A 14 6.76 -2.86 6.90
N ALA A 15 6.10 -1.77 7.30
CA ALA A 15 4.87 -1.29 6.68
C ALA A 15 5.08 -0.93 5.20
N LEU A 16 6.16 -0.20 4.88
CA LEU A 16 6.46 0.19 3.51
C LEU A 16 6.81 -1.00 2.62
N ARG A 17 7.54 -1.99 3.13
CA ARG A 17 7.77 -3.25 2.39
C ARG A 17 6.48 -3.99 2.10
N ARG A 18 5.55 -4.01 3.06
CA ARG A 18 4.22 -4.62 2.87
C ARG A 18 3.41 -3.86 1.82
N LEU A 19 3.39 -2.53 1.88
CA LEU A 19 2.77 -1.68 0.86
C LEU A 19 3.33 -1.99 -0.53
N ALA A 20 4.65 -1.94 -0.70
CA ALA A 20 5.29 -2.16 -2.00
C ALA A 20 5.07 -3.58 -2.55
N HIS A 21 4.81 -4.57 -1.69
CA HIS A 21 4.45 -5.92 -2.12
C HIS A 21 3.01 -6.03 -2.62
N LEU A 22 2.08 -5.30 -1.99
CA LEU A 22 0.65 -5.41 -2.26
C LEU A 22 0.15 -4.39 -3.29
N HIS A 23 0.88 -3.30 -3.47
CA HIS A 23 0.45 -2.17 -4.29
C HIS A 23 1.13 -2.18 -5.67
N PRO A 24 0.40 -2.40 -6.78
CA PRO A 24 1.01 -2.62 -8.10
C PRO A 24 1.71 -1.38 -8.68
N LYS A 25 1.35 -0.18 -8.20
CA LYS A 25 1.88 1.10 -8.65
C LYS A 25 3.04 1.65 -7.80
N ILE A 26 3.51 0.93 -6.76
CA ILE A 26 4.57 1.40 -5.84
C ILE A 26 5.72 0.40 -5.82
N GLU A 27 6.94 0.90 -5.97
CA GLU A 27 8.16 0.10 -5.92
C GLU A 27 9.24 0.81 -5.09
N ILE A 28 9.96 0.08 -4.24
CA ILE A 28 11.11 0.62 -3.48
C ILE A 28 12.37 0.40 -4.32
N GLU A 29 12.87 1.45 -4.98
CA GLU A 29 14.10 1.39 -5.79
C GLU A 29 15.38 1.37 -4.93
N GLY A 30 15.32 1.88 -3.70
CA GLY A 30 16.48 1.87 -2.80
C GLY A 30 16.22 2.41 -1.41
N VAL A 31 17.09 2.02 -0.47
CA VAL A 31 17.04 2.43 0.94
C VAL A 31 18.44 2.78 1.45
N ALA A 32 18.51 3.63 2.48
CA ALA A 32 19.75 3.93 3.20
C ALA A 32 19.50 4.04 4.70
N GLY A 33 20.51 3.65 5.49
CA GLY A 33 20.42 3.56 6.95
C GLY A 33 20.12 2.14 7.45
N ASN A 34 20.28 1.91 8.76
CA ASN A 34 19.93 0.65 9.42
C ASN A 34 19.44 0.89 10.86
N PRO A 35 18.12 0.85 11.14
CA PRO A 35 17.00 0.75 10.18
C PRO A 35 16.96 1.92 9.18
N PRO A 36 16.35 1.75 7.99
CA PRO A 36 16.39 2.80 6.98
C PRO A 36 15.72 4.08 7.42
N ASP A 37 16.38 5.21 7.16
CA ASP A 37 15.85 6.55 7.37
C ASP A 37 15.78 7.37 6.08
N ARG A 38 16.15 6.77 4.94
CA ARG A 38 15.94 7.35 3.62
C ARG A 38 15.50 6.30 2.62
N TYR A 39 14.55 6.65 1.77
CA TYR A 39 13.94 5.79 0.76
C TYR A 39 13.91 6.48 -0.59
N ARG A 40 14.13 5.71 -1.67
CA ARG A 40 13.80 6.08 -3.04
C ARG A 40 12.68 5.17 -3.52
N ILE A 41 11.57 5.78 -3.90
CA ILE A 41 10.33 5.08 -4.24
C ILE A 41 9.94 5.48 -5.66
N LYS A 42 9.62 4.49 -6.48
CA LYS A 42 9.01 4.68 -7.79
C LYS A 42 7.49 4.58 -7.65
N LEU A 43 6.78 5.55 -8.23
CA LEU A 43 5.33 5.63 -8.24
C LEU A 43 4.86 5.65 -9.71
N LYS A 44 3.86 4.83 -10.05
CA LYS A 44 3.26 4.75 -11.39
C LYS A 44 1.85 5.33 -11.37
N VAL A 45 1.69 6.58 -11.79
CA VAL A 45 0.43 7.33 -11.74
C VAL A 45 0.49 8.51 -12.70
N LYS A 46 -0.60 8.77 -13.43
CA LYS A 46 -0.64 9.90 -14.35
C LYS A 46 -0.63 11.22 -13.58
N SER A 47 0.36 12.07 -13.84
CA SER A 47 0.43 13.45 -13.37
C SER A 47 0.79 14.38 -14.52
N LEU A 48 1.00 15.66 -14.20
CA LEU A 48 1.49 16.66 -15.14
C LEU A 48 2.93 17.04 -14.83
N ARG A 49 3.68 17.43 -15.86
CA ARG A 49 4.94 18.16 -15.74
C ARG A 49 4.94 19.36 -16.66
N GLU A 50 5.72 20.36 -16.28
CA GLU A 50 5.95 21.54 -17.09
C GLU A 50 7.29 21.41 -17.82
N ARG A 51 7.27 21.62 -19.14
CA ARG A 51 8.46 21.68 -19.99
C ARG A 51 8.41 22.95 -20.84
N GLY A 52 9.11 23.99 -20.40
CA GLY A 52 9.01 25.32 -21.00
C GLY A 52 7.61 25.88 -20.81
N GLU A 53 6.93 26.22 -21.91
CA GLU A 53 5.55 26.72 -21.86
C GLU A 53 4.50 25.61 -21.95
N THR A 54 4.92 24.36 -22.19
CA THR A 54 4.00 23.22 -22.36
C THR A 54 3.80 22.45 -21.05
N ILE A 55 2.56 22.05 -20.81
CA ILE A 55 2.19 21.12 -19.74
C ILE A 55 1.89 19.78 -20.41
N GLU A 56 2.58 18.73 -19.98
CA GLU A 56 2.48 17.39 -20.56
C GLU A 56 2.22 16.34 -19.49
N THR A 57 1.49 15.29 -19.86
CA THR A 57 1.21 14.16 -18.99
C THR A 57 2.43 13.24 -18.87
N ILE A 58 2.71 12.79 -17.66
CA ILE A 58 3.72 11.77 -17.34
C ILE A 58 3.14 10.75 -16.37
N ASP A 59 3.68 9.53 -16.34
CA ASP A 59 3.10 8.42 -15.56
C ASP A 59 4.10 7.69 -14.64
N GLU A 60 5.38 8.04 -14.69
CA GLU A 60 6.42 7.47 -13.83
C GLU A 60 7.12 8.55 -13.02
N HIS A 61 7.14 8.36 -11.70
CA HIS A 61 7.73 9.30 -10.75
C HIS A 61 8.72 8.64 -9.83
N ARG A 62 9.72 9.41 -9.42
CA ARG A 62 10.64 9.04 -8.34
C ARG A 62 10.46 10.00 -7.19
N LEU A 63 10.20 9.45 -6.01
CA LEU A 63 10.02 10.13 -4.75
C LEU A 63 11.19 9.77 -3.82
N GLU A 64 11.75 10.78 -3.15
CA GLU A 64 12.64 10.59 -2.01
C GLU A 64 11.89 10.88 -0.73
N VAL A 65 12.01 9.96 0.23
CA VAL A 65 11.46 10.12 1.58
C VAL A 65 12.62 10.09 2.57
N THR A 66 12.70 11.10 3.43
CA THR A 66 13.77 11.23 4.43
C THR A 66 13.18 11.41 5.83
N MET A 67 13.62 10.57 6.76
CA MET A 67 13.27 10.65 8.18
C MET A 67 14.31 11.51 8.89
N PRO A 68 13.96 12.73 9.35
CA PRO A 68 14.92 13.61 10.02
C PRO A 68 15.42 13.02 11.34
N ARG A 69 16.42 13.68 11.93
CA ARG A 69 17.01 13.23 13.22
C ARG A 69 15.98 13.22 14.36
N GLY A 70 15.03 14.15 14.38
CA GLY A 70 13.98 14.20 15.40
C GLY A 70 12.75 13.33 15.09
N TYR A 71 12.76 12.53 14.02
CA TYR A 71 11.69 11.57 13.74
C TYR A 71 11.51 10.58 14.92
N PRO A 72 10.26 10.27 15.36
CA PRO A 72 8.97 10.66 14.77
C PRO A 72 8.31 11.94 15.32
N ARG A 73 9.00 12.72 16.15
CA ARG A 73 8.46 14.02 16.58
C ARG A 73 8.33 14.96 15.38
N ASP A 74 9.38 15.00 14.56
CA ASP A 74 9.40 15.74 13.31
C ASP A 74 8.81 14.87 12.20
N ALA A 75 8.10 15.50 11.25
CA ALA A 75 7.48 14.82 10.12
C ALA A 75 8.51 14.21 9.15
N PRO A 76 8.15 13.14 8.41
CA PRO A 76 8.92 12.71 7.26
C PRO A 76 8.95 13.80 6.19
N LEU A 77 10.09 13.94 5.50
CA LEU A 77 10.26 14.87 4.40
C LEU A 77 10.09 14.13 3.07
N PHE A 78 9.28 14.71 2.19
CA PHE A 78 8.96 14.15 0.87
C PHE A 78 9.44 15.10 -0.21
N ARG A 79 10.19 14.58 -1.18
CA ARG A 79 10.72 15.35 -2.29
C ARG A 79 10.62 14.57 -3.59
N MET A 80 9.98 15.15 -4.59
CA MET A 80 9.99 14.57 -5.93
C MET A 80 11.38 14.70 -6.55
N LEU A 81 11.94 13.58 -7.01
CA LEU A 81 13.16 13.53 -7.84
C LEU A 81 12.82 13.77 -9.31
N THR A 82 11.59 13.48 -9.71
CA THR A 82 11.03 13.78 -11.03
C THR A 82 10.34 15.14 -10.98
N PRO A 83 10.54 16.06 -11.95
CA PRO A 83 9.78 17.30 -12.00
C PRO A 83 8.28 17.04 -12.15
N VAL A 84 7.48 17.63 -11.28
CA VAL A 84 6.01 17.52 -11.29
C VAL A 84 5.43 18.93 -11.26
N PHE A 85 4.49 19.19 -12.14
CA PHE A 85 3.63 20.36 -12.10
C PHE A 85 2.43 19.99 -11.23
N HIS A 86 2.27 20.59 -10.05
CA HIS A 86 1.16 20.33 -9.13
C HIS A 86 1.06 21.44 -8.07
N PRO A 87 -0.14 21.90 -7.65
CA PRO A 87 -0.29 22.99 -6.67
C PRO A 87 0.47 22.76 -5.35
N ASN A 88 0.52 21.52 -4.86
CA ASN A 88 1.11 21.16 -3.56
C ASN A 88 2.52 20.53 -3.67
N ILE A 89 3.20 20.70 -4.80
CA ILE A 89 4.58 20.19 -4.99
C ILE A 89 5.50 21.35 -5.38
N ALA A 90 6.58 21.50 -4.64
CA ALA A 90 7.73 22.33 -4.99
C ALA A 90 8.96 21.45 -5.29
N PRO A 91 10.03 21.98 -5.91
CA PRO A 91 11.24 21.20 -6.19
C PRO A 91 11.89 20.52 -4.97
N HIS A 92 11.64 21.05 -3.77
CA HIS A 92 12.25 20.59 -2.52
C HIS A 92 11.25 19.95 -1.54
N ALA A 93 9.95 19.96 -1.84
CA ALA A 93 8.93 19.53 -0.88
C ALA A 93 7.62 19.09 -1.56
N VAL A 94 6.96 18.08 -0.99
CA VAL A 94 5.56 17.74 -1.22
C VAL A 94 4.77 18.13 0.03
N CYS A 95 3.74 18.95 -0.11
CA CYS A 95 2.82 19.27 0.99
C CYS A 95 1.71 18.22 1.04
N ILE A 96 1.67 17.45 2.13
CA ILE A 96 0.76 16.30 2.34
C ILE A 96 -0.33 16.62 3.37
N GLY A 97 -0.21 17.76 4.06
CA GLY A 97 -1.10 18.23 5.13
C GLY A 97 -0.33 19.01 6.20
N ASP A 98 -1.04 19.77 7.03
CA ASP A 98 -0.44 20.65 8.05
C ASP A 98 -0.30 19.98 9.44
N ASP A 99 -1.04 18.89 9.71
CA ASP A 99 -1.21 18.30 11.05
C ASP A 99 -0.50 16.95 11.22
N TRP A 100 0.83 16.91 11.04
CA TRP A 100 1.61 15.69 11.30
C TRP A 100 1.45 15.23 12.75
N THR A 101 1.18 13.93 12.93
CA THR A 101 1.29 13.28 14.24
C THR A 101 2.19 12.07 14.17
N ALA A 102 2.94 11.79 15.25
CA ALA A 102 3.81 10.61 15.33
C ALA A 102 3.06 9.26 15.21
N GLY A 103 1.73 9.28 15.23
CA GLY A 103 0.86 8.12 15.02
C GLY A 103 0.53 7.86 13.55
N GLU A 104 0.67 8.85 12.66
CA GLU A 104 0.40 8.65 11.23
C GLU A 104 1.37 7.63 10.62
N SER A 105 0.83 6.76 9.76
CA SER A 105 1.57 5.65 9.18
C SER A 105 2.24 6.05 7.86
N LEU A 106 3.50 5.64 7.66
CA LEU A 106 4.28 6.02 6.49
C LEU A 106 3.69 5.51 5.17
N ASP A 107 3.16 4.29 5.17
CA ASP A 107 2.49 3.68 4.02
C ASP A 107 1.28 4.48 3.54
N LEU A 108 0.44 4.97 4.47
CA LEU A 108 -0.69 5.86 4.17
C LEU A 108 -0.22 7.19 3.57
N LEU A 109 0.85 7.79 4.14
CA LEU A 109 1.41 9.03 3.60
C LEU A 109 1.93 8.86 2.18
N ILE A 110 2.57 7.74 1.85
CA ILE A 110 3.06 7.46 0.50
C ILE A 110 1.91 7.28 -0.49
N GLN A 111 0.83 6.63 -0.06
CA GLN A 111 -0.38 6.52 -0.89
C GLN A 111 -1.02 7.90 -1.12
N ARG A 112 -1.06 8.76 -0.10
CA ARG A 112 -1.52 10.16 -0.25
C ARG A 112 -0.67 10.96 -1.23
N VAL A 113 0.65 10.73 -1.29
CA VAL A 113 1.50 11.31 -2.35
C VAL A 113 1.05 10.84 -3.74
N GLY A 114 0.66 9.57 -3.89
CA GLY A 114 0.11 9.06 -5.14
C GLY A 114 -1.21 9.73 -5.54
N GLU A 115 -2.12 9.94 -4.59
CA GLU A 115 -3.37 10.69 -4.81
C GLU A 115 -3.12 12.16 -5.20
N ILE A 116 -2.11 12.79 -4.58
CA ILE A 116 -1.63 14.13 -4.95
C ILE A 116 -1.12 14.13 -6.39
N LEU A 117 -0.27 13.17 -6.77
CA LEU A 117 0.24 13.06 -8.14
C LEU A 117 -0.89 12.82 -9.16
N ALA A 118 -1.90 12.06 -8.79
CA ALA A 118 -3.11 11.81 -9.59
C ALA A 118 -4.03 13.03 -9.74
N TYR A 119 -3.75 14.13 -9.03
CA TYR A 119 -4.66 15.26 -8.86
C TYR A 119 -6.01 14.88 -8.20
N GLN A 120 -6.05 13.80 -7.43
CA GLN A 120 -7.24 13.39 -6.66
C GLN A 120 -7.38 14.19 -5.36
N SER A 121 -6.27 14.73 -4.85
CA SER A 121 -6.23 15.53 -3.62
C SER A 121 -5.27 16.70 -3.80
N TYR A 122 -5.77 17.93 -3.69
CA TYR A 122 -4.98 19.14 -3.82
C TYR A 122 -5.60 20.35 -3.11
N ASN A 123 -4.77 21.33 -2.77
CA ASN A 123 -5.16 22.61 -2.17
C ASN A 123 -4.60 23.78 -3.00
N THR A 124 -5.49 24.52 -3.66
CA THR A 124 -5.14 25.73 -4.43
C THR A 124 -5.13 27.01 -3.58
N LYS A 125 -5.57 26.96 -2.32
CA LYS A 125 -5.63 28.13 -1.41
C LYS A 125 -4.31 28.40 -0.69
N SER A 126 -3.53 27.33 -0.43
CA SER A 126 -2.18 27.43 0.13
C SER A 126 -1.19 26.61 -0.69
N PRO A 127 -0.94 26.98 -1.97
CA PRO A 127 -0.12 26.17 -2.86
C PRO A 127 1.37 26.39 -2.61
N LEU A 128 2.16 25.33 -2.86
CA LEU A 128 3.61 25.44 -3.04
C LEU A 128 3.99 25.93 -4.44
N ASN A 129 3.13 25.69 -5.43
CA ASN A 129 3.28 26.15 -6.81
C ASN A 129 2.06 26.96 -7.24
N GLY A 130 2.19 28.30 -7.17
CA GLY A 130 1.10 29.22 -7.50
C GLY A 130 0.63 29.14 -8.97
N ARG A 131 1.55 28.88 -9.90
CA ARG A 131 1.19 28.71 -11.33
C ARG A 131 0.36 27.45 -11.54
N ALA A 132 0.75 26.33 -10.92
CA ALA A 132 -0.03 25.10 -10.99
C ALA A 132 -1.41 25.27 -10.34
N ALA A 133 -1.51 26.01 -9.24
CA ALA A 133 -2.79 26.33 -8.60
C ALA A 133 -3.72 27.12 -9.53
N GLN A 134 -3.20 28.16 -10.18
CA GLN A 134 -3.97 28.93 -11.17
C GLN A 134 -4.41 28.05 -12.34
N TRP A 135 -3.51 27.24 -12.89
CA TRP A 135 -3.82 26.35 -14.00
C TRP A 135 -4.94 25.36 -13.63
N VAL A 136 -4.90 24.78 -12.42
CA VAL A 136 -5.97 23.91 -11.92
C VAL A 136 -7.29 24.66 -11.79
N ASP A 137 -7.27 25.88 -11.25
CA ASP A 137 -8.49 26.70 -11.12
C ASP A 137 -9.12 27.02 -12.49
N GLU A 138 -8.31 27.16 -13.54
CA GLU A 138 -8.74 27.39 -14.93
C GLU A 138 -9.17 26.11 -15.68
N ASN A 139 -8.77 24.93 -15.21
CA ASN A 139 -8.97 23.63 -15.89
C ASN A 139 -9.68 22.59 -15.00
N ARG A 140 -10.51 23.03 -14.04
CA ARG A 140 -11.15 22.15 -13.04
C ARG A 140 -11.96 21.00 -13.63
N ASP A 141 -12.52 21.17 -14.82
CA ASP A 141 -13.30 20.16 -15.55
C ASP A 141 -12.46 18.97 -16.04
N ARG A 142 -11.13 19.13 -16.08
CA ARG A 142 -10.19 18.10 -16.56
C ARG A 142 -9.60 17.24 -15.45
N GLU A 143 -9.85 17.58 -14.19
CA GLU A 143 -9.34 16.87 -13.04
C GLU A 143 -10.34 15.84 -12.47
N PRO A 144 -9.86 14.74 -11.85
CA PRO A 144 -8.45 14.36 -11.71
C PRO A 144 -7.87 13.79 -13.02
N ASN A 145 -6.59 14.10 -13.27
CA ASN A 145 -5.83 13.58 -14.41
C ASN A 145 -5.70 12.05 -14.42
N ASP A 146 -5.67 11.41 -13.23
CA ASP A 146 -5.84 9.97 -13.08
C ASP A 146 -7.09 9.67 -12.26
N ARG A 147 -8.05 8.95 -12.85
CA ARG A 147 -9.31 8.56 -12.19
C ARG A 147 -9.23 7.19 -11.53
N ASP A 148 -8.19 6.42 -11.81
CA ASP A 148 -8.02 5.12 -11.19
C ASP A 148 -7.67 5.31 -9.72
N GLU A 149 -8.32 4.56 -8.84
CA GLU A 149 -8.01 4.60 -7.41
C GLU A 149 -6.53 4.29 -7.22
N PHE A 150 -5.83 5.20 -6.52
CA PHE A 150 -4.45 4.96 -6.14
C PHE A 150 -4.40 4.21 -4.81
N PHE A 151 -5.27 4.53 -3.86
CA PHE A 151 -5.28 3.90 -2.55
C PHE A 151 -5.60 2.40 -2.59
N VAL A 152 -4.93 1.63 -1.73
CA VAL A 152 -5.20 0.20 -1.47
C VAL A 152 -5.34 0.02 0.04
N ASP A 153 -6.50 -0.50 0.46
CA ASP A 153 -6.70 -0.87 1.86
C ASP A 153 -5.86 -2.10 2.21
N LEU A 154 -4.76 -1.82 2.88
CA LEU A 154 -3.84 -2.79 3.41
C LEU A 154 -4.43 -3.65 4.53
N SER A 155 -5.50 -3.24 5.19
CA SER A 155 -6.18 -4.02 6.23
C SER A 155 -7.25 -4.96 5.68
N ALA A 156 -7.68 -4.74 4.44
CA ALA A 156 -8.61 -5.63 3.75
C ALA A 156 -7.99 -7.02 3.64
N VAL A 157 -8.68 -8.01 4.20
CA VAL A 157 -8.42 -9.41 3.87
C VAL A 157 -8.74 -9.52 2.38
N PRO A 158 -7.79 -9.93 1.50
CA PRO A 158 -8.12 -10.12 0.10
C PRO A 158 -9.36 -11.01 0.04
N ASP A 159 -10.38 -10.60 -0.71
CA ASP A 159 -11.53 -11.46 -0.99
C ASP A 159 -10.94 -12.82 -1.34
N SER A 160 -11.22 -13.82 -0.48
CA SER A 160 -10.75 -15.17 -0.74
C SER A 160 -11.19 -15.47 -2.16
N PRO A 161 -10.25 -15.74 -3.10
CA PRO A 161 -10.63 -15.93 -4.49
C PRO A 161 -11.76 -16.94 -4.48
N ALA A 162 -12.91 -16.54 -5.04
CA ALA A 162 -14.10 -17.36 -5.08
C ALA A 162 -13.64 -18.78 -5.41
N PRO A 163 -13.97 -19.80 -4.58
CA PRO A 163 -13.33 -21.10 -4.66
C PRO A 163 -13.39 -21.55 -6.11
N ALA A 164 -12.23 -21.69 -6.74
CA ALA A 164 -12.13 -22.10 -8.12
C ALA A 164 -12.86 -23.44 -8.22
N THR A 165 -14.03 -23.43 -8.85
CA THR A 165 -14.93 -24.57 -8.89
C THR A 165 -14.22 -25.67 -9.67
N GLY A 166 -13.94 -26.80 -9.03
CA GLY A 166 -13.33 -27.97 -9.68
C GLY A 166 -11.83 -28.16 -9.46
N VAL A 167 -11.17 -27.35 -8.63
CA VAL A 167 -9.77 -27.60 -8.20
C VAL A 167 -9.62 -27.61 -6.68
N CYS A 168 -8.62 -28.35 -6.20
CA CYS A 168 -8.31 -28.42 -4.78
C CYS A 168 -7.74 -27.09 -4.26
N SER A 169 -8.30 -26.55 -3.18
CA SER A 169 -7.87 -25.33 -2.49
C SER A 169 -6.48 -25.41 -1.83
N ASN A 170 -5.85 -26.60 -1.78
CA ASN A 170 -4.51 -26.79 -1.20
C ASN A 170 -3.43 -27.00 -2.28
N CYS A 171 -3.69 -27.84 -3.29
CA CYS A 171 -2.70 -28.24 -4.30
C CYS A 171 -3.12 -27.97 -5.76
N ALA A 172 -4.29 -27.38 -5.96
CA ALA A 172 -4.90 -27.13 -7.28
C ALA A 172 -5.22 -28.39 -8.12
N ALA A 173 -5.10 -29.61 -7.57
CA ALA A 173 -5.47 -30.83 -8.27
C ALA A 173 -6.96 -30.84 -8.66
N THR A 174 -7.25 -31.27 -9.88
CA THR A 174 -8.61 -31.52 -10.38
C THR A 174 -9.10 -32.91 -9.97
N GLY A 175 -10.41 -33.08 -9.76
CA GLY A 175 -11.00 -34.40 -9.53
C GLY A 175 -12.17 -34.40 -8.56
N SER A 176 -12.40 -35.54 -7.88
CA SER A 176 -13.40 -35.64 -6.83
C SER A 176 -12.95 -34.85 -5.61
N LEU A 177 -13.70 -33.82 -5.25
CA LEU A 177 -13.38 -32.91 -4.16
C LEU A 177 -14.34 -33.11 -2.99
N THR A 178 -13.80 -33.04 -1.77
CA THR A 178 -14.57 -33.05 -0.53
C THR A 178 -14.55 -31.64 0.07
N PRO A 179 -15.72 -31.03 0.34
CA PRO A 179 -15.78 -29.71 0.97
C PRO A 179 -15.42 -29.79 2.46
N CYS A 180 -14.70 -28.79 2.98
CA CYS A 180 -14.57 -28.57 4.43
C CYS A 180 -15.75 -27.75 4.99
N SER A 181 -15.76 -27.49 6.30
CA SER A 181 -16.81 -26.68 6.96
C SER A 181 -16.88 -25.22 6.50
N ALA A 182 -15.78 -24.69 5.93
CA ALA A 182 -15.73 -23.37 5.30
C ALA A 182 -15.84 -23.46 3.76
N ASN A 183 -16.31 -24.59 3.23
CA ASN A 183 -16.55 -24.85 1.81
C ASN A 183 -15.31 -24.82 0.88
N HIS A 184 -14.09 -24.88 1.43
CA HIS A 184 -12.88 -25.16 0.66
C HIS A 184 -12.92 -26.58 0.10
N GLN A 185 -12.51 -26.74 -1.15
CA GLN A 185 -12.57 -28.01 -1.88
C GLN A 185 -11.24 -28.76 -1.75
N LEU A 186 -11.24 -29.98 -1.21
CA LEU A 186 -10.01 -30.76 -0.99
C LEU A 186 -10.01 -32.05 -1.81
N CYS A 187 -8.90 -32.35 -2.50
CA CYS A 187 -8.73 -33.65 -3.16
C CYS A 187 -8.46 -34.76 -2.14
N ALA A 188 -8.50 -36.02 -2.58
CA ALA A 188 -8.26 -37.19 -1.73
C ALA A 188 -6.89 -37.17 -1.02
N ASP A 189 -5.86 -36.59 -1.64
CA ASP A 189 -4.52 -36.50 -1.03
C ASP A 189 -4.38 -35.34 -0.04
N CYS A 190 -5.27 -34.34 -0.12
CA CYS A 190 -5.26 -33.15 0.74
C CYS A 190 -6.31 -33.21 1.85
N VAL A 191 -7.20 -34.20 1.82
CA VAL A 191 -8.22 -34.36 2.86
C VAL A 191 -7.61 -35.03 4.09
N MET A 192 -7.47 -34.28 5.17
CA MET A 192 -7.16 -34.85 6.48
C MET A 192 -8.45 -35.00 7.28
N ARG A 193 -8.62 -36.13 7.94
CA ARG A 193 -9.77 -36.40 8.82
C ARG A 193 -9.29 -36.54 10.25
N CYS A 194 -10.06 -36.00 11.18
CA CYS A 194 -9.83 -36.21 12.60
C CYS A 194 -10.01 -37.69 12.95
N GLY A 195 -9.04 -38.29 13.63
CA GLY A 195 -9.14 -39.69 14.10
C GLY A 195 -10.26 -39.93 15.13
N THR A 196 -10.73 -38.87 15.82
CA THR A 196 -11.76 -38.97 16.86
C THR A 196 -13.18 -38.80 16.29
N CYS A 197 -13.42 -37.78 15.46
CA CYS A 197 -14.76 -37.43 14.99
C CYS A 197 -14.94 -37.54 13.47
N SER A 198 -13.89 -37.93 12.72
CA SER A 198 -13.89 -38.05 11.26
C SER A 198 -14.18 -36.76 10.46
N ARG A 199 -14.32 -35.62 11.14
CA ARG A 199 -14.48 -34.30 10.50
C ARG A 199 -13.22 -33.93 9.73
N VAL A 200 -13.41 -33.26 8.59
CA VAL A 200 -12.33 -32.75 7.75
C VAL A 200 -11.57 -31.65 8.48
N VAL A 201 -10.25 -31.77 8.54
CA VAL A 201 -9.30 -30.75 9.01
C VAL A 201 -8.69 -30.09 7.77
N CYS A 202 -8.94 -28.80 7.58
CA CYS A 202 -8.55 -28.09 6.37
C CYS A 202 -7.37 -27.15 6.64
N LEU A 203 -6.21 -27.46 6.07
CA LEU A 203 -5.03 -26.59 6.17
C LEU A 203 -5.25 -25.25 5.48
N SER A 204 -6.07 -25.18 4.42
CA SER A 204 -6.45 -23.92 3.78
C SER A 204 -7.28 -23.02 4.69
N CYS A 205 -7.98 -23.58 5.69
CA CYS A 205 -8.62 -22.79 6.76
C CYS A 205 -7.63 -22.32 7.84
N GLY A 206 -6.37 -22.76 7.80
CA GLY A 206 -5.40 -22.58 8.88
C GLY A 206 -5.52 -23.60 10.02
N ASP A 207 -6.39 -24.61 9.89
CA ASP A 207 -6.60 -25.62 10.94
C ASP A 207 -5.39 -26.56 11.02
N ARG A 208 -4.70 -26.57 12.17
CA ARG A 208 -3.61 -27.54 12.46
C ARG A 208 -4.10 -28.79 13.20
N SER A 209 -5.31 -28.74 13.74
CA SER A 209 -5.94 -29.80 14.54
C SER A 209 -7.46 -29.66 14.45
N CYS A 210 -8.20 -30.71 14.81
CA CYS A 210 -9.65 -30.69 14.77
C CYS A 210 -10.25 -29.75 15.84
N THR A 211 -10.65 -28.55 15.42
CA THR A 211 -11.23 -27.49 16.27
C THR A 211 -12.38 -27.97 17.15
N ALA A 212 -13.26 -28.83 16.62
CA ALA A 212 -14.38 -29.40 17.36
C ALA A 212 -13.98 -30.32 18.52
N CYS A 213 -12.90 -31.09 18.36
CA CYS A 213 -12.42 -32.00 19.41
C CYS A 213 -11.54 -31.26 20.42
N THR A 214 -10.78 -30.25 19.97
CA THR A 214 -9.99 -29.41 20.88
C THR A 214 -10.86 -28.52 21.75
N GLN A 215 -12.01 -28.03 21.25
CA GLN A 215 -12.96 -27.24 22.05
C GLN A 215 -13.77 -28.10 23.03
N ALA A 216 -13.98 -29.39 22.75
CA ALA A 216 -14.67 -30.31 23.64
C ALA A 216 -13.79 -30.90 24.76
N ALA A 217 -12.48 -30.61 24.73
CA ALA A 217 -11.50 -31.09 25.70
C ALA A 217 -11.12 -30.03 26.76
N VAL A 218 -11.81 -28.88 26.79
CA VAL A 218 -11.65 -27.79 27.76
C VAL A 218 -12.89 -27.73 28.66
#